data_AF-A0AAE4K2Q4-F1
#
_entry.id   AF-A0AAE4K2Q4-F1
#
_cell.length_a   1.000
_cell.length_b   1.000
_cell.length_c   1.000
_cell.angle_alpha   90.00
_cell.angle_beta   90.00
_cell.angle_gamma   90.00
#
_symmetry.space_group_name_H-M   'P 1'
#
loop_
_entity.id
_entity.type
_entity.pdbx_description
1 polymer ?
#
loop_
_entity_poly.entity_id
_entity_poly.type
_entity_poly.pdbx_seq_one_letter_code
_entity_poly.pdbx_strand_id
1 'polypeptide(L)'
;MSHNFQEVIDELHRGRELLTSTSGTQGRLDDLSTVLGNVHSRVCTYCSDDAQDAIKHLATAQGAIDNLRHCISGYSDTNEELIERIIGNSASIPNSEGNTENASSTSNSTAADTSSEINSGKENEDKVQLLKLLRQEAEKQEAEERRQRRVDKEIKFSVNKSNGKDYDSNLAKYPGDYPPHTPPNENGIKYQNRSDKDTKWKQYQEQISGWNRTDDGKIPEYVVPRTEGRDVAFDGHTVRGMPPTEIFLEAKHSHKGLLYYAEKNWSQKAQDNIIAQVERQLSVLPKNAQLEWHVSSKEGTQAISLLFISKQIYSVKVIFTEFK
;
A
#
# COMPACT_ATOMS: atom_id res chain seq x y z
N MET A 1 -4.74 -6.79 -38.38
CA MET A 1 -5.10 -6.22 -37.06
C MET A 1 -4.11 -5.11 -36.74
N SER A 2 -4.53 -3.92 -36.28
CA SER A 2 -3.56 -2.88 -35.88
C SER A 2 -2.84 -3.29 -34.60
N HIS A 3 -1.59 -2.86 -34.42
CA HIS A 3 -0.74 -3.18 -33.26
C HIS A 3 -1.47 -3.01 -31.91
N ASN A 4 -2.25 -1.93 -31.77
CA ASN A 4 -3.03 -1.63 -30.57
C ASN A 4 -4.13 -2.65 -30.23
N PHE A 5 -4.74 -3.34 -31.22
CA PHE A 5 -5.77 -4.34 -30.94
C PHE A 5 -5.16 -5.68 -30.50
N GLN A 6 -3.96 -5.99 -31.01
CA GLN A 6 -3.22 -7.17 -30.56
C GLN A 6 -2.77 -7.00 -29.12
N GLU A 7 -2.27 -5.82 -28.73
CA GLU A 7 -1.92 -5.52 -27.33
C GLU A 7 -3.11 -5.69 -26.37
N VAL A 8 -4.32 -5.28 -26.78
CA VAL A 8 -5.53 -5.48 -25.97
C VAL A 8 -5.88 -6.95 -25.81
N ILE A 9 -5.79 -7.75 -26.88
CA ILE A 9 -6.04 -9.19 -26.83
C ILE A 9 -5.02 -9.89 -25.92
N ASP A 10 -3.74 -9.50 -26.02
CA ASP A 10 -2.66 -10.08 -25.23
C ASP A 10 -2.84 -9.79 -23.72
N GLU A 11 -3.27 -8.58 -23.37
CA GLU A 11 -3.58 -8.22 -21.97
C GLU A 11 -4.84 -8.91 -21.44
N LEU A 12 -5.88 -9.11 -22.26
CA LEU A 12 -7.07 -9.90 -21.88
C LEU A 12 -6.72 -11.37 -21.61
N HIS A 13 -5.85 -11.96 -22.45
CA HIS A 13 -5.31 -13.31 -22.22
C HIS A 13 -4.48 -13.38 -20.94
N ARG A 14 -3.61 -12.39 -20.70
CA ARG A 14 -2.77 -12.34 -19.50
C ARG A 14 -3.58 -12.19 -18.22
N GLY A 15 -4.61 -11.36 -18.24
CA GLY A 15 -5.55 -11.20 -17.12
C GLY A 15 -6.29 -12.50 -16.82
N ARG A 16 -6.73 -13.22 -17.86
CA ARG A 16 -7.35 -14.55 -17.71
C ARG A 16 -6.38 -15.54 -17.08
N GLU A 17 -5.16 -15.64 -17.60
CA GLU A 17 -4.13 -16.55 -17.07
C GLU A 17 -3.82 -16.30 -15.60
N LEU A 18 -3.73 -15.04 -15.18
CA LEU A 18 -3.51 -14.68 -13.77
C LEU A 18 -4.63 -15.19 -12.86
N LEU A 19 -5.87 -15.11 -13.31
CA LEU A 19 -7.04 -15.49 -12.52
C LEU A 19 -7.29 -17.00 -12.54
N THR A 20 -7.10 -17.67 -13.68
CA THR A 20 -7.47 -19.08 -13.87
C THR A 20 -6.32 -20.06 -13.70
N SER A 21 -5.06 -19.60 -13.63
CA SER A 21 -3.93 -20.51 -13.44
C SER A 21 -3.92 -21.16 -12.06
N THR A 22 -3.39 -22.39 -12.02
CA THR A 22 -3.19 -23.17 -10.79
C THR A 22 -2.16 -22.58 -9.84
N SER A 23 -1.28 -21.69 -10.33
CA SER A 23 -0.37 -20.88 -9.51
C SER A 23 -0.92 -19.47 -9.21
N GLY A 24 -2.04 -19.10 -9.83
CA GLY A 24 -2.72 -17.82 -9.72
C GLY A 24 -3.86 -17.81 -8.70
N THR A 25 -4.86 -16.95 -8.91
CA THR A 25 -5.95 -16.74 -7.93
C THR A 25 -6.80 -17.99 -7.74
N GLN A 26 -7.20 -18.67 -8.83
CA GLN A 26 -7.98 -19.91 -8.76
C GLN A 26 -7.26 -20.99 -7.94
N GLY A 27 -5.97 -21.23 -8.21
CA GLY A 27 -5.21 -22.23 -7.45
C GLY A 27 -5.10 -21.92 -5.96
N ARG A 28 -4.92 -20.65 -5.58
CA ARG A 28 -4.91 -20.24 -4.17
C ARG A 28 -6.27 -20.45 -3.49
N LEU A 29 -7.37 -20.23 -4.21
CA LEU A 29 -8.72 -20.51 -3.71
C LEU A 29 -8.95 -22.01 -3.56
N ASP A 30 -8.39 -22.83 -4.45
CA ASP A 30 -8.45 -24.30 -4.36
C ASP A 30 -7.67 -24.83 -3.15
N ASP A 31 -6.48 -24.29 -2.91
CA ASP A 31 -5.66 -24.59 -1.72
C ASP A 31 -6.40 -24.20 -0.43
N LEU A 32 -6.98 -23.00 -0.39
CA LEU A 32 -7.72 -22.52 0.77
C LEU A 32 -8.99 -23.36 1.02
N SER A 33 -9.75 -23.68 -0.03
CA SER A 33 -10.92 -24.54 0.05
C SER A 33 -10.55 -25.93 0.58
N THR A 34 -9.40 -26.47 0.16
CA THR A 34 -8.87 -27.74 0.67
C THR A 34 -8.55 -27.65 2.17
N VAL A 35 -7.88 -26.58 2.61
CA VAL A 35 -7.57 -26.35 4.03
C VAL A 35 -8.84 -26.23 4.86
N LEU A 36 -9.82 -25.44 4.39
CA LEU A 36 -11.10 -25.29 5.08
C LEU A 36 -11.85 -26.61 5.17
N GLY A 37 -11.88 -27.40 4.10
CA GLY A 37 -12.47 -28.74 4.10
C GLY A 37 -11.83 -29.68 5.12
N ASN A 38 -10.49 -29.65 5.21
CA ASN A 38 -9.74 -30.45 6.19
C ASN A 38 -10.04 -30.02 7.63
N VAL A 39 -10.09 -28.72 7.90
CA VAL A 39 -10.44 -28.18 9.23
C VAL A 39 -11.88 -28.55 9.56
N HIS A 40 -12.81 -28.34 8.64
CA HIS A 40 -14.21 -28.69 8.80
C HIS A 40 -14.38 -30.18 9.15
N SER A 41 -13.77 -31.08 8.38
CA SER A 41 -13.82 -32.53 8.64
C SER A 41 -13.33 -32.90 10.04
N ARG A 42 -12.36 -32.17 10.58
CA ARG A 42 -11.77 -32.44 11.89
C ARG A 42 -12.57 -31.79 13.02
N VAL A 43 -13.17 -30.64 12.79
CA VAL A 43 -14.05 -29.97 13.77
C VAL A 43 -15.38 -30.72 13.89
N CYS A 44 -15.90 -31.30 12.80
CA CYS A 44 -17.13 -32.10 12.79
C CYS A 44 -17.08 -33.36 13.67
N THR A 45 -15.90 -33.80 14.13
CA THR A 45 -15.82 -34.93 15.06
C THR A 45 -16.16 -34.55 16.50
N TYR A 46 -16.32 -33.25 16.81
CA TYR A 46 -16.64 -32.75 18.14
C TYR A 46 -18.11 -32.33 18.23
N CYS A 47 -18.76 -32.68 19.34
CA CYS A 47 -20.19 -32.39 19.58
C CYS A 47 -20.44 -31.14 20.47
N SER A 48 -19.43 -30.31 20.72
CA SER A 48 -19.60 -29.09 21.53
C SER A 48 -20.29 -27.98 20.74
N ASP A 49 -21.02 -27.10 21.44
CA ASP A 49 -21.65 -25.93 20.83
C ASP A 49 -20.62 -25.05 20.09
N ASP A 50 -19.44 -24.85 20.67
CA ASP A 50 -18.32 -24.14 20.04
C ASP A 50 -17.88 -24.78 18.71
N ALA A 51 -17.90 -26.11 18.61
CA ALA A 51 -17.56 -26.83 17.38
C ALA A 51 -18.64 -26.62 16.31
N GLN A 52 -19.92 -26.61 16.71
CA GLN A 52 -21.02 -26.32 15.80
C GLN A 52 -20.99 -24.88 15.29
N ASP A 53 -20.64 -23.91 16.13
CA ASP A 53 -20.47 -22.52 15.70
C ASP A 53 -19.25 -22.34 14.79
N ALA A 54 -18.13 -22.99 15.09
CA ALA A 54 -16.97 -23.00 14.20
C ALA A 54 -17.31 -23.58 12.81
N ILE A 55 -18.11 -24.66 12.75
CA ILE A 55 -18.57 -25.25 11.49
C ILE A 55 -19.40 -24.25 10.66
N LYS A 56 -20.30 -23.48 11.27
CA LYS A 56 -21.09 -22.45 10.58
C LYS A 56 -20.18 -21.37 9.95
N HIS A 57 -19.15 -20.95 10.66
CA HIS A 57 -18.18 -19.98 10.15
C HIS A 57 -17.34 -20.55 8.99
N LEU A 58 -16.91 -21.81 9.09
CA LEU A 58 -16.19 -22.50 8.01
C LEU A 58 -17.06 -22.65 6.76
N ALA A 59 -18.34 -22.98 6.92
CA ALA A 59 -19.29 -23.06 5.81
C ALA A 59 -19.52 -21.70 5.14
N THR A 60 -19.61 -20.63 5.93
CA THR A 60 -19.71 -19.25 5.40
C THR A 60 -18.47 -18.86 4.61
N ALA A 61 -17.28 -19.21 5.11
CA ALA A 61 -16.02 -18.98 4.41
C ALA A 61 -15.94 -19.76 3.09
N GLN A 62 -16.42 -21.01 3.07
CA GLN A 62 -16.50 -21.81 1.85
C GLN A 62 -17.44 -21.18 0.81
N GLY A 63 -18.61 -20.71 1.23
CA GLY A 63 -19.54 -20.01 0.33
C GLY A 63 -18.95 -18.73 -0.26
N ALA A 64 -18.13 -17.99 0.50
CA ALA A 64 -17.41 -16.83 -0.03
C ALA A 64 -16.37 -17.22 -1.10
N ILE A 65 -15.67 -18.34 -0.92
CA ILE A 65 -14.74 -18.88 -1.94
C ILE A 65 -15.49 -19.25 -3.21
N ASP A 66 -16.65 -19.90 -3.09
CA ASP A 66 -17.42 -20.33 -4.25
C ASP A 66 -18.00 -19.14 -5.03
N ASN A 67 -18.42 -18.08 -4.33
CA ASN A 67 -18.81 -16.81 -4.97
C ASN A 67 -17.64 -16.19 -5.75
N LEU A 68 -16.42 -16.20 -5.19
CA LEU A 68 -15.23 -15.69 -5.88
C LEU A 68 -14.89 -16.52 -7.13
N ARG A 69 -14.98 -17.85 -7.03
CA ARG A 69 -14.81 -18.75 -8.19
C ARG A 69 -15.82 -18.43 -9.29
N HIS A 70 -17.08 -18.21 -8.91
CA HIS A 70 -18.12 -17.82 -9.87
C HIS A 70 -17.80 -16.49 -10.58
N CYS A 71 -17.31 -15.48 -9.85
CA CYS A 71 -16.86 -14.23 -10.45
C CYS A 71 -15.69 -14.43 -11.41
N ILE A 72 -14.72 -15.29 -11.08
CA ILE A 72 -13.57 -15.60 -11.95
C ILE A 72 -14.04 -16.27 -13.24
N SER A 73 -14.94 -17.24 -13.16
CA SER A 73 -15.55 -17.87 -14.35
C SER A 73 -16.28 -16.85 -15.21
N GLY A 74 -17.16 -16.03 -14.61
CA GLY A 74 -17.90 -15.01 -15.36
C GLY A 74 -16.99 -13.98 -16.04
N TYR A 75 -15.89 -13.58 -15.39
CA TYR A 75 -14.87 -12.73 -16.01
C TYR A 75 -14.16 -13.42 -17.18
N SER A 76 -13.77 -14.69 -17.00
CA SER A 76 -13.11 -15.48 -18.06
C SER A 76 -14.00 -15.61 -19.29
N ASP A 77 -15.28 -15.96 -19.10
CA ASP A 77 -16.26 -16.11 -20.18
C ASP A 77 -16.47 -14.76 -20.91
N THR A 78 -16.64 -13.67 -20.16
CA THR A 78 -16.79 -12.32 -20.73
C THR A 78 -15.56 -11.89 -21.53
N ASN A 79 -14.35 -12.20 -21.03
CA ASN A 79 -13.11 -11.90 -21.74
C ASN A 79 -12.98 -12.72 -23.03
N GLU A 80 -13.38 -13.98 -23.01
CA GLU A 80 -13.38 -14.84 -24.20
C GLU A 80 -14.35 -14.31 -25.26
N GLU A 81 -15.58 -13.96 -24.89
CA GLU A 81 -16.54 -13.31 -25.80
C GLU A 81 -16.00 -11.98 -26.35
N LEU A 82 -15.31 -11.18 -25.53
CA LEU A 82 -14.75 -9.91 -25.97
C LEU A 82 -13.62 -10.12 -26.98
N ILE A 83 -12.74 -11.09 -26.73
CA ILE A 83 -11.66 -11.45 -27.67
C ILE A 83 -12.27 -11.94 -28.99
N GLU A 84 -13.29 -12.81 -28.94
CA GLU A 84 -14.04 -13.26 -30.12
C GLU A 84 -14.66 -12.09 -30.89
N ARG A 85 -15.27 -11.12 -30.19
CA ARG A 85 -15.81 -9.90 -30.82
C ARG A 85 -14.71 -9.05 -31.45
N ILE A 86 -13.55 -8.86 -30.81
CA ILE A 86 -12.44 -8.06 -31.36
C ILE A 86 -11.85 -8.73 -32.60
N ILE A 87 -11.67 -10.06 -32.57
CA ILE A 87 -11.17 -10.83 -33.71
C ILE A 87 -12.23 -10.89 -34.82
N GLY A 88 -13.51 -10.97 -34.44
CA GLY A 88 -14.67 -11.16 -35.32
C GLY A 88 -15.38 -9.90 -35.82
N ASN A 89 -14.98 -8.67 -35.44
CA ASN A 89 -15.68 -7.46 -35.87
C ASN A 89 -15.34 -7.03 -37.31
N SER A 90 -15.79 -7.85 -38.25
CA SER A 90 -16.45 -7.42 -39.49
C SER A 90 -17.92 -7.83 -39.45
N ALA A 91 -18.72 -7.46 -38.44
CA ALA A 91 -20.19 -7.41 -38.53
C ALA A 91 -20.86 -6.78 -37.29
N SER A 92 -21.43 -5.59 -37.51
CA SER A 92 -22.70 -5.06 -37.00
C SER A 92 -23.09 -5.23 -35.52
N ILE A 93 -23.09 -4.10 -34.81
CA ILE A 93 -23.83 -3.86 -33.56
C ILE A 93 -25.33 -3.77 -33.88
N PRO A 94 -26.22 -4.44 -33.12
CA PRO A 94 -27.59 -3.98 -32.92
C PRO A 94 -27.73 -3.36 -31.53
N ASN A 95 -28.18 -2.10 -31.52
CA ASN A 95 -28.84 -1.48 -30.37
C ASN A 95 -30.09 -2.27 -29.97
N SER A 96 -30.40 -2.34 -28.67
CA SER A 96 -31.79 -2.37 -28.22
C SER A 96 -31.94 -1.67 -26.87
N GLU A 97 -32.75 -0.62 -26.91
CA GLU A 97 -33.34 0.12 -25.81
C GLU A 97 -34.39 -0.72 -25.03
N GLY A 98 -34.65 -0.30 -23.79
CA GLY A 98 -36.00 -0.19 -23.20
C GLY A 98 -36.73 -1.46 -22.73
N ASN A 99 -36.94 -1.60 -21.42
CA ASN A 99 -38.24 -1.29 -20.80
C ASN A 99 -38.31 -1.67 -19.30
N THR A 100 -38.80 -0.69 -18.54
CA THR A 100 -39.57 -0.80 -17.28
C THR A 100 -40.66 -1.86 -17.34
N GLU A 101 -40.89 -2.59 -16.23
CA GLU A 101 -42.24 -2.85 -15.76
C GLU A 101 -42.33 -3.25 -14.27
N ASN A 102 -43.35 -2.64 -13.66
CA ASN A 102 -43.90 -2.80 -12.32
C ASN A 102 -44.53 -4.19 -12.12
N ALA A 103 -44.51 -4.74 -10.90
CA ALA A 103 -45.71 -5.36 -10.31
C ALA A 103 -45.59 -5.54 -8.80
N SER A 104 -46.56 -4.95 -8.11
CA SER A 104 -46.87 -5.07 -6.69
C SER A 104 -47.66 -6.36 -6.42
N SER A 105 -47.45 -7.00 -5.28
CA SER A 105 -48.51 -7.76 -4.61
C SER A 105 -48.27 -7.89 -3.10
N THR A 106 -49.14 -7.19 -2.39
CA THR A 106 -49.44 -7.20 -0.95
C THR A 106 -49.81 -8.58 -0.41
N SER A 107 -49.50 -8.87 0.86
CA SER A 107 -50.38 -9.64 1.77
C SER A 107 -50.09 -9.28 3.23
N ASN A 108 -51.11 -8.78 3.92
CA ASN A 108 -51.14 -8.45 5.35
C ASN A 108 -51.36 -9.69 6.21
N SER A 109 -50.81 -9.71 7.42
CA SER A 109 -51.47 -10.29 8.59
C SER A 109 -50.94 -9.66 9.88
N THR A 110 -51.86 -9.07 10.64
CA THR A 110 -51.70 -8.39 11.92
C THR A 110 -51.97 -9.37 13.08
N ALA A 111 -51.18 -9.33 14.16
CA ALA A 111 -51.65 -9.43 15.54
C ALA A 111 -50.50 -9.14 16.54
N ALA A 112 -50.83 -8.36 17.57
CA ALA A 112 -50.01 -7.83 18.67
C ALA A 112 -49.55 -8.95 19.66
N ASP A 113 -48.72 -8.76 20.69
CA ASP A 113 -48.49 -7.57 21.52
C ASP A 113 -47.25 -7.76 22.43
N THR A 114 -46.64 -6.63 22.81
CA THR A 114 -45.83 -6.34 24.03
C THR A 114 -44.74 -7.30 24.53
N SER A 115 -43.46 -6.92 24.34
CA SER A 115 -42.41 -6.87 25.38
C SER A 115 -41.04 -6.47 24.81
N SER A 116 -40.74 -5.16 24.65
CA SER A 116 -39.41 -4.77 24.13
C SER A 116 -38.86 -3.42 24.58
N GLU A 117 -39.24 -2.90 25.76
CA GLU A 117 -38.74 -1.58 26.21
C GLU A 117 -37.43 -1.60 27.00
N ILE A 118 -36.81 -2.77 27.25
CA ILE A 118 -35.53 -2.83 27.99
C ILE A 118 -34.33 -3.22 27.10
N ASN A 119 -34.55 -3.84 25.93
CA ASN A 119 -33.46 -4.24 25.01
C ASN A 119 -33.17 -3.26 23.87
N SER A 120 -34.07 -2.32 23.58
CA SER A 120 -33.98 -1.46 22.38
C SER A 120 -32.81 -0.48 22.39
N GLY A 121 -32.36 -0.03 23.58
CA GLY A 121 -31.23 0.90 23.71
C GLY A 121 -29.88 0.26 23.36
N LYS A 122 -29.65 -0.96 23.85
CA LYS A 122 -28.40 -1.70 23.62
C LYS A 122 -28.32 -2.27 22.20
N GLU A 123 -29.45 -2.75 21.66
CA GLU A 123 -29.55 -3.16 20.25
C GLU A 123 -29.30 -2.01 19.27
N ASN A 124 -29.73 -0.79 19.61
CA ASN A 124 -29.45 0.39 18.78
C ASN A 124 -27.98 0.79 18.84
N GLU A 125 -27.35 0.75 20.02
CA GLU A 125 -25.92 1.02 20.17
C GLU A 125 -25.08 -0.01 19.40
N ASP A 126 -25.42 -1.29 19.50
CA ASP A 126 -24.74 -2.38 18.79
C ASP A 126 -24.92 -2.26 17.28
N LYS A 127 -26.11 -1.90 16.79
CA LYS A 127 -26.35 -1.61 15.37
C LYS A 127 -25.56 -0.40 14.87
N VAL A 128 -25.45 0.66 15.67
CA VAL A 128 -24.65 1.85 15.33
C VAL A 128 -23.16 1.51 15.29
N GLN A 129 -22.67 0.70 16.23
CA GLN A 129 -21.28 0.22 16.20
C GLN A 129 -21.01 -0.69 15.00
N LEU A 130 -21.92 -1.62 14.69
CA LEU A 130 -21.80 -2.50 13.53
C LEU A 130 -21.80 -1.73 12.22
N LEU A 131 -22.68 -0.74 12.05
CA LEU A 131 -22.70 0.13 10.88
C LEU A 131 -21.41 0.95 10.75
N LYS A 132 -20.85 1.41 11.87
CA LYS A 132 -19.56 2.10 11.89
C LYS A 132 -18.41 1.19 11.47
N LEU A 133 -18.39 -0.06 11.95
CA LEU A 133 -17.41 -1.06 11.56
C LEU A 133 -17.52 -1.44 10.07
N LEU A 134 -18.75 -1.67 9.58
CA LEU A 134 -19.00 -1.95 8.16
C LEU A 134 -18.56 -0.80 7.26
N ARG A 135 -18.80 0.45 7.67
CA ARG A 135 -18.32 1.62 6.93
C ARG A 135 -16.78 1.70 6.92
N GLN A 136 -16.13 1.47 8.07
CA GLN A 136 -14.67 1.44 8.14
C GLN A 136 -14.08 0.31 7.30
N GLU A 137 -14.74 -0.84 7.24
CA GLU A 137 -14.30 -1.96 6.43
C GLU A 137 -14.49 -1.69 4.94
N ALA A 138 -15.62 -1.11 4.54
CA ALA A 138 -15.84 -0.66 3.16
C ALA A 138 -14.79 0.38 2.74
N GLU A 139 -14.48 1.36 3.60
CA GLU A 139 -13.43 2.34 3.33
C GLU A 139 -12.04 1.70 3.17
N LYS A 140 -11.72 0.64 3.93
CA LYS A 140 -10.47 -0.11 3.77
C LYS A 140 -10.43 -0.90 2.47
N GLN A 141 -11.51 -1.59 2.13
CA GLN A 141 -11.61 -2.36 0.89
C GLN A 141 -11.44 -1.44 -0.33
N GLU A 142 -12.14 -0.31 -0.33
CA GLU A 142 -12.04 0.68 -1.39
C GLU A 142 -10.63 1.32 -1.47
N ALA A 143 -9.95 1.51 -0.33
CA ALA A 143 -8.56 1.95 -0.28
C ALA A 143 -7.59 0.91 -0.84
N GLU A 144 -7.84 -0.38 -0.57
CA GLU A 144 -7.03 -1.51 -1.03
C GLU A 144 -7.16 -1.73 -2.54
N GLU A 145 -8.38 -1.68 -3.09
CA GLU A 145 -8.60 -1.73 -4.54
C GLU A 145 -7.87 -0.58 -5.26
N ARG A 146 -7.92 0.63 -4.67
CA ARG A 146 -7.20 1.80 -5.20
C ARG A 146 -5.70 1.70 -5.06
N ARG A 147 -5.20 1.06 -4.00
CA ARG A 147 -3.78 0.69 -3.88
C ARG A 147 -3.40 -0.18 -5.05
N GLN A 148 -4.16 -1.25 -5.32
CA GLN A 148 -3.85 -2.20 -6.38
C GLN A 148 -3.75 -1.52 -7.75
N ARG A 149 -4.71 -0.65 -8.10
CA ARG A 149 -4.66 0.15 -9.35
C ARG A 149 -3.41 1.05 -9.46
N ARG A 150 -2.86 1.53 -8.34
CA ARG A 150 -1.62 2.31 -8.31
C ARG A 150 -0.38 1.44 -8.46
N VAL A 151 -0.36 0.25 -7.85
CA VAL A 151 0.72 -0.74 -8.01
C VAL A 151 0.80 -1.22 -9.45
N ASP A 152 -0.32 -1.42 -10.13
CA ASP A 152 -0.33 -1.84 -11.53
C ASP A 152 0.30 -0.78 -12.45
N LYS A 153 0.17 0.51 -12.10
CA LYS A 153 0.91 1.59 -12.76
C LYS A 153 2.42 1.53 -12.46
N GLU A 154 2.85 1.07 -11.29
CA GLU A 154 4.26 0.88 -10.92
C GLU A 154 4.95 -0.15 -11.83
N ILE A 155 4.28 -1.26 -12.13
CA ILE A 155 4.81 -2.33 -13.00
C ILE A 155 5.12 -1.80 -14.39
N LYS A 156 4.31 -0.85 -14.89
CA LYS A 156 4.50 -0.19 -16.18
C LYS A 156 5.76 0.71 -16.22
N PHE A 157 6.27 1.16 -15.08
CA PHE A 157 7.39 2.12 -14.98
C PHE A 157 8.73 1.49 -14.52
N SER A 158 8.85 0.16 -14.47
CA SER A 158 10.12 -0.57 -14.20
C SER A 158 10.96 0.00 -13.04
N VAL A 159 10.41 -0.05 -11.82
CA VAL A 159 11.10 0.50 -10.64
C VAL A 159 12.08 -0.51 -10.03
N ASN A 160 13.31 -0.05 -9.78
CA ASN A 160 14.33 -0.78 -9.03
C ASN A 160 13.85 -1.05 -7.59
N LYS A 161 13.60 -2.32 -7.25
CA LYS A 161 13.31 -2.79 -5.89
C LYS A 161 14.60 -2.88 -5.06
N SER A 162 15.27 -1.75 -4.77
CA SER A 162 16.41 -1.78 -3.85
C SER A 162 15.89 -1.95 -2.42
N ASN A 163 15.87 -3.19 -1.93
CA ASN A 163 15.43 -3.54 -0.58
C ASN A 163 16.53 -3.31 0.48
N GLY A 164 17.45 -2.35 0.27
CA GLY A 164 18.62 -2.14 1.13
C GLY A 164 19.60 -3.33 1.16
N LYS A 165 19.46 -4.30 0.24
CA LYS A 165 20.37 -5.45 0.11
C LYS A 165 21.74 -5.08 -0.48
N ASP A 166 21.89 -3.84 -0.92
CA ASP A 166 23.13 -3.30 -1.49
C ASP A 166 24.13 -2.89 -0.40
N TYR A 167 23.73 -2.99 0.87
CA TYR A 167 24.60 -2.81 2.03
C TYR A 167 25.14 -4.16 2.48
N ASP A 168 26.35 -4.18 3.03
CA ASP A 168 26.85 -5.37 3.75
C ASP A 168 25.72 -5.85 4.67
N SER A 169 25.36 -7.13 4.59
CA SER A 169 24.14 -7.68 5.21
C SER A 169 24.08 -7.41 6.71
N ASN A 170 25.23 -7.21 7.35
CA ASN A 170 25.34 -6.91 8.77
C ASN A 170 25.08 -5.42 9.11
N LEU A 171 25.13 -4.52 8.12
CA LEU A 171 24.94 -3.06 8.25
C LEU A 171 23.74 -2.53 7.46
N ALA A 172 22.92 -3.40 6.86
CA ALA A 172 21.78 -2.96 6.05
C ALA A 172 20.74 -2.08 6.78
N LYS A 173 20.76 -2.08 8.11
CA LYS A 173 19.93 -1.20 8.95
C LYS A 173 20.57 0.16 9.23
N TYR A 174 21.85 0.35 8.93
CA TYR A 174 22.64 1.54 9.23
C TYR A 174 23.31 2.06 7.95
N PRO A 175 22.54 2.76 7.09
CA PRO A 175 23.05 3.20 5.79
C PRO A 175 24.04 4.35 5.87
N GLY A 176 23.98 5.18 6.92
CA GLY A 176 24.95 6.23 7.20
C GLY A 176 26.17 5.71 7.95
N ASP A 177 26.68 6.52 8.88
CA ASP A 177 27.93 6.21 9.56
C ASP A 177 27.76 5.06 10.58
N TYR A 178 28.73 4.17 10.61
CA TYR A 178 28.79 3.08 11.58
C TYR A 178 30.22 2.88 12.10
N PRO A 179 30.43 2.73 13.42
CA PRO A 179 29.43 2.81 14.50
C PRO A 179 28.85 4.22 14.66
N PRO A 180 27.62 4.37 15.20
CA PRO A 180 27.01 5.69 15.37
C PRO A 180 27.79 6.58 16.34
N HIS A 181 27.88 7.87 16.03
CA HIS A 181 28.64 8.84 16.82
C HIS A 181 28.01 10.24 16.76
N THR A 182 28.37 11.14 17.68
CA THR A 182 27.96 12.55 17.59
C THR A 182 29.00 13.32 16.78
N PRO A 183 28.68 13.82 15.58
CA PRO A 183 29.69 14.40 14.69
C PRO A 183 30.04 15.85 15.11
N PRO A 184 31.24 16.38 14.80
CA PRO A 184 31.58 17.76 15.14
C PRO A 184 30.70 18.78 14.38
N ASN A 185 30.45 19.95 14.97
CA ASN A 185 29.66 21.03 14.36
C ASN A 185 30.46 21.80 13.30
N GLU A 186 30.86 21.12 12.23
CA GLU A 186 31.69 21.64 11.14
C GLU A 186 31.32 20.97 9.80
N ASN A 187 31.94 21.41 8.69
CA ASN A 187 31.78 20.78 7.37
C ASN A 187 30.33 20.63 6.89
N GLY A 188 29.48 21.60 7.21
CA GLY A 188 28.06 21.61 6.84
C GLY A 188 27.13 20.97 7.87
N ILE A 189 27.65 20.31 8.91
CA ILE A 189 26.81 19.79 10.00
C ILE A 189 26.29 20.96 10.83
N LYS A 190 24.98 20.97 11.08
CA LYS A 190 24.31 21.92 11.99
C LYS A 190 23.41 21.17 12.96
N TYR A 191 23.39 21.64 14.20
CA TYR A 191 22.57 21.07 15.26
C TYR A 191 21.20 21.77 15.33
N GLN A 192 20.15 21.06 14.93
CA GLN A 192 18.79 21.56 15.01
C GLN A 192 18.22 21.44 16.42
N ASN A 193 17.61 22.52 16.88
CA ASN A 193 16.92 22.51 18.16
C ASN A 193 15.56 21.82 18.03
N ARG A 194 15.55 20.52 18.35
CA ARG A 194 14.35 19.68 18.45
C ARG A 194 14.34 18.95 19.80
N SER A 195 14.56 19.72 20.87
CA SER A 195 14.66 19.24 22.26
C SER A 195 13.32 18.81 22.87
N ASP A 196 12.27 18.66 22.06
CA ASP A 196 10.99 18.09 22.46
C ASP A 196 11.12 16.57 22.69
N LYS A 197 10.03 15.93 23.13
CA LYS A 197 9.96 14.51 23.50
C LYS A 197 10.73 13.60 22.53
N ASP A 198 11.41 12.59 23.08
CA ASP A 198 12.01 11.55 22.25
C ASP A 198 10.90 10.77 21.51
N THR A 199 11.01 10.70 20.19
CA THR A 199 10.00 10.14 19.31
C THR A 199 10.65 9.18 18.33
N LYS A 200 9.88 8.20 17.85
CA LYS A 200 10.40 7.16 16.95
C LYS A 200 11.02 7.73 15.67
N TRP A 201 10.55 8.87 15.18
CA TRP A 201 11.14 9.50 14.00
C TRP A 201 12.56 10.03 14.26
N LYS A 202 12.85 10.53 15.47
CA LYS A 202 14.21 10.96 15.87
C LYS A 202 15.16 9.77 15.94
N GLN A 203 14.72 8.69 16.59
CA GLN A 203 15.48 7.45 16.70
C GLN A 203 15.75 6.83 15.32
N TYR A 204 14.77 6.92 14.40
CA TYR A 204 14.95 6.47 13.03
C TYR A 204 15.95 7.34 12.27
N GLN A 205 15.89 8.67 12.44
CA GLN A 205 16.89 9.58 11.87
C GLN A 205 18.31 9.27 12.37
N GLU A 206 18.51 9.02 13.67
CA GLU A 206 19.82 8.59 14.22
C GLU A 206 20.28 7.26 13.61
N GLN A 207 19.37 6.30 13.40
CA GLN A 207 19.69 5.04 12.74
C GLN A 207 20.14 5.23 11.29
N ILE A 208 19.42 6.05 10.53
CA ILE A 208 19.70 6.26 9.10
C ILE A 208 20.97 7.06 8.91
N SER A 209 21.14 8.17 9.64
CA SER A 209 22.33 9.01 9.55
C SER A 209 23.58 8.36 10.14
N GLY A 210 23.42 7.53 11.18
CA GLY A 210 24.55 7.13 12.02
C GLY A 210 24.99 8.21 13.00
N TRP A 211 24.23 9.30 13.13
CA TRP A 211 24.59 10.42 13.98
C TRP A 211 23.74 10.46 15.24
N ASN A 212 24.40 10.41 16.39
CA ASN A 212 23.76 10.52 17.70
C ASN A 212 23.43 11.99 17.99
N ARG A 213 22.28 12.21 18.61
CA ARG A 213 21.95 13.50 19.22
C ARG A 213 22.96 13.89 20.30
N THR A 214 23.05 15.17 20.57
CA THR A 214 23.75 15.69 21.75
C THR A 214 22.98 15.36 23.03
N ASP A 215 23.67 15.46 24.18
CA ASP A 215 23.07 15.27 25.50
C ASP A 215 21.89 16.24 25.77
N ASP A 216 21.90 17.43 25.16
CA ASP A 216 20.81 18.41 25.23
C ASP A 216 19.70 18.17 24.18
N GLY A 217 19.75 17.06 23.44
CA GLY A 217 18.71 16.59 22.54
C GLY A 217 18.68 17.25 21.17
N LYS A 218 19.72 18.03 20.79
CA LYS A 218 19.82 18.58 19.43
C LYS A 218 20.17 17.50 18.43
N ILE A 219 19.59 17.62 17.25
CA ILE A 219 19.75 16.63 16.17
C ILE A 219 20.74 17.19 15.14
N PRO A 220 21.85 16.48 14.85
CA PRO A 220 22.73 16.86 13.75
C PRO A 220 22.04 16.62 12.40
N GLU A 221 22.09 17.60 11.51
CA GLU A 221 21.66 17.51 10.12
C GLU A 221 22.77 18.07 9.21
N TYR A 222 22.92 17.52 8.01
CA TYR A 222 23.85 18.05 7.01
C TYR A 222 23.16 19.17 6.23
N VAL A 223 23.72 20.37 6.26
CA VAL A 223 23.10 21.58 5.73
C VAL A 223 23.95 22.18 4.62
N VAL A 224 23.38 22.17 3.41
CA VAL A 224 23.99 22.81 2.23
C VAL A 224 23.44 24.23 2.11
N PRO A 225 24.32 25.26 2.18
CA PRO A 225 23.88 26.64 2.03
C PRO A 225 23.45 26.92 0.59
N ARG A 226 22.44 27.77 0.43
CA ARG A 226 22.04 28.29 -0.88
C ARG A 226 22.46 29.74 -1.02
N THR A 227 22.78 30.16 -2.25
CA THR A 227 23.02 31.57 -2.57
C THR A 227 21.78 32.43 -2.32
N GLU A 228 20.59 31.86 -2.52
CA GLU A 228 19.31 32.50 -2.29
C GLU A 228 18.32 31.54 -1.61
N GLY A 229 17.53 32.08 -0.68
CA GLY A 229 16.52 31.33 0.07
C GLY A 229 17.06 30.67 1.33
N ARG A 230 16.33 29.66 1.82
CA ARG A 230 16.72 28.88 3.01
C ARG A 230 17.73 27.81 2.63
N ASP A 231 18.70 27.59 3.50
CA ASP A 231 19.59 26.42 3.46
C ASP A 231 18.79 25.12 3.35
N VAL A 232 19.40 24.11 2.73
CA VAL A 232 18.77 22.81 2.51
C VAL A 232 19.41 21.79 3.43
N ALA A 233 18.57 21.18 4.27
CA ALA A 233 18.99 20.15 5.20
C ALA A 233 18.75 18.75 4.64
N PHE A 234 19.62 17.85 5.08
CA PHE A 234 19.56 16.42 4.92
C PHE A 234 19.74 15.79 6.30
N ASP A 235 19.02 14.71 6.57
CA ASP A 235 19.04 14.06 7.88
C ASP A 235 20.39 13.40 8.20
N GLY A 236 21.19 13.09 7.17
CA GLY A 236 22.55 12.61 7.30
C GLY A 236 23.36 12.75 6.01
N HIS A 237 24.64 12.43 6.10
CA HIS A 237 25.59 12.44 4.98
C HIS A 237 26.66 11.38 5.23
N THR A 238 27.08 10.69 4.18
CA THR A 238 28.17 9.72 4.25
C THR A 238 28.85 9.56 2.88
N VAL A 239 29.94 8.80 2.82
CA VAL A 239 30.64 8.46 1.58
C VAL A 239 30.80 6.95 1.50
N ARG A 240 30.33 6.33 0.41
CA ARG A 240 30.39 4.86 0.23
C ARG A 240 30.78 4.46 -1.19
N GLY A 241 31.22 3.20 -1.32
CA GLY A 241 31.53 2.56 -2.61
C GLY A 241 32.94 2.81 -3.13
N MET A 242 33.25 2.13 -4.24
CA MET A 242 34.51 2.26 -4.97
C MET A 242 34.19 2.43 -6.47
N PRO A 243 34.39 3.62 -7.07
CA PRO A 243 34.97 4.83 -6.46
C PRO A 243 34.06 5.44 -5.37
N PRO A 244 34.63 6.22 -4.43
CA PRO A 244 33.86 6.88 -3.37
C PRO A 244 32.76 7.77 -3.96
N THR A 245 31.53 7.56 -3.50
CA THR A 245 30.36 8.34 -3.89
C THR A 245 29.80 9.02 -2.65
N GLU A 246 29.57 10.32 -2.76
CA GLU A 246 28.92 11.12 -1.72
C GLU A 246 27.43 10.82 -1.69
N ILE A 247 26.89 10.55 -0.50
CA ILE A 247 25.52 10.09 -0.30
C ILE A 247 24.85 10.95 0.75
N PHE A 248 23.77 11.59 0.34
CA PHE A 248 22.91 12.41 1.18
C PHE A 248 21.71 11.58 1.61
N LEU A 249 21.41 11.60 2.90
CA LEU A 249 20.44 10.70 3.53
C LEU A 249 19.24 11.49 4.04
N GLU A 250 18.04 10.97 3.77
CA GLU A 250 16.78 11.45 4.31
C GLU A 250 16.06 10.29 5.03
N ALA A 251 15.52 10.55 6.21
CA ALA A 251 14.82 9.58 7.03
C ALA A 251 13.31 9.89 7.10
N LYS A 252 12.49 9.00 6.56
CA LYS A 252 11.03 9.10 6.58
C LYS A 252 10.42 8.02 7.46
N HIS A 253 10.20 8.34 8.74
CA HIS A 253 9.57 7.42 9.66
C HIS A 253 8.05 7.31 9.40
N SER A 254 7.61 6.15 8.90
CA SER A 254 6.22 5.77 8.61
C SER A 254 5.53 6.67 7.59
N HIS A 255 5.13 6.14 6.44
CA HIS A 255 4.32 6.88 5.45
C HIS A 255 3.20 6.02 4.85
N LYS A 256 2.83 4.92 5.52
CA LYS A 256 1.83 3.96 5.03
C LYS A 256 0.49 4.61 4.65
N GLY A 257 0.08 5.67 5.37
CA GLY A 257 -1.17 6.37 5.10
C GLY A 257 -1.24 7.01 3.71
N LEU A 258 -0.10 7.39 3.12
CA LEU A 258 -0.05 7.90 1.75
C LEU A 258 -0.43 6.82 0.71
N LEU A 259 -0.14 5.56 1.03
CA LEU A 259 -0.48 4.45 0.16
C LEU A 259 -1.98 4.19 0.11
N TYR A 260 -2.70 4.35 1.23
CA TYR A 260 -4.12 4.01 1.29
C TYR A 260 -5.05 5.21 1.05
N TYR A 261 -4.62 6.41 1.42
CA TYR A 261 -5.49 7.59 1.51
C TYR A 261 -4.94 8.78 0.74
N ALA A 262 -4.35 8.56 -0.45
CA ALA A 262 -3.66 9.60 -1.23
C ALA A 262 -4.53 10.81 -1.60
N GLU A 263 -5.84 10.61 -1.72
CA GLU A 263 -6.82 11.62 -2.09
C GLU A 263 -7.27 12.50 -0.93
N LYS A 264 -7.03 12.09 0.32
CA LYS A 264 -7.43 12.88 1.48
C LYS A 264 -6.57 14.15 1.56
N ASN A 265 -7.18 15.28 1.91
CA ASN A 265 -6.50 16.58 1.98
C ASN A 265 -5.22 16.56 2.83
N TRP A 266 -5.21 15.84 3.96
CA TRP A 266 -4.01 15.73 4.81
C TRP A 266 -2.88 14.96 4.12
N SER A 267 -3.22 13.96 3.30
CA SER A 267 -2.28 13.13 2.55
C SER A 267 -1.75 13.89 1.33
N GLN A 268 -2.60 14.63 0.63
CA GLN A 268 -2.18 15.52 -0.46
C GLN A 268 -1.19 16.58 0.03
N LYS A 269 -1.50 17.24 1.17
CA LYS A 269 -0.55 18.18 1.80
C LYS A 269 0.78 17.51 2.15
N ALA A 270 0.76 16.28 2.64
CA ALA A 270 1.98 15.53 2.93
C ALA A 270 2.76 15.20 1.65
N GLN A 271 2.07 14.82 0.56
CA GLN A 271 2.67 14.61 -0.76
C GLN A 271 3.32 15.89 -1.30
N ASP A 272 2.63 17.03 -1.22
CA ASP A 272 3.17 18.33 -1.65
C ASP A 272 4.43 18.70 -0.85
N ASN A 273 4.43 18.47 0.46
CA ASN A 273 5.60 18.69 1.31
C ASN A 273 6.78 17.79 0.93
N ILE A 274 6.50 16.52 0.63
CA ILE A 274 7.49 15.54 0.17
C ILE A 274 8.11 15.97 -1.16
N ILE A 275 7.27 16.36 -2.13
CA ILE A 275 7.71 16.85 -3.45
C ILE A 275 8.58 18.10 -3.28
N ALA A 276 8.08 19.08 -2.53
CA ALA A 276 8.81 20.33 -2.33
C ALA A 276 10.14 20.10 -1.59
N GLN A 277 10.22 19.11 -0.70
CA GLN A 277 11.48 18.77 -0.03
C GLN A 277 12.48 18.11 -0.98
N VAL A 278 12.06 17.09 -1.74
CA VAL A 278 12.96 16.39 -2.65
C VAL A 278 13.47 17.29 -3.77
N GLU A 279 12.63 18.20 -4.28
CA GLU A 279 13.04 19.19 -5.29
C GLU A 279 14.11 20.15 -4.73
N ARG A 280 13.95 20.62 -3.49
CA ARG A 280 14.98 21.46 -2.83
C ARG A 280 16.28 20.70 -2.64
N GLN A 281 16.21 19.44 -2.21
CA GLN A 281 17.38 18.59 -2.01
C GLN A 281 18.12 18.32 -3.32
N LEU A 282 17.39 17.95 -4.38
CA LEU A 282 17.97 17.75 -5.71
C LEU A 282 18.59 19.03 -6.29
N SER A 283 18.05 20.21 -5.95
CA SER A 283 18.57 21.50 -6.45
C SER A 283 19.95 21.88 -5.92
N VAL A 284 20.40 21.26 -4.82
CA VAL A 284 21.70 21.53 -4.18
C VAL A 284 22.65 20.33 -4.20
N LEU A 285 22.22 19.21 -4.80
CA LEU A 285 22.97 17.97 -4.79
C LEU A 285 24.24 18.12 -5.65
N PRO A 286 25.44 17.86 -5.11
CA PRO A 286 26.68 17.94 -5.88
C PRO A 286 26.69 16.99 -7.09
N LYS A 287 27.47 17.35 -8.11
CA LYS A 287 27.63 16.49 -9.29
C LYS A 287 28.23 15.15 -8.87
N ASN A 288 27.60 14.06 -9.30
CA ASN A 288 27.94 12.67 -8.98
C ASN A 288 27.60 12.22 -7.54
N ALA A 289 26.99 13.06 -6.71
CA ALA A 289 26.43 12.64 -5.43
C ALA A 289 25.10 11.91 -5.64
N GLN A 290 24.69 11.13 -4.64
CA GLN A 290 23.42 10.40 -4.62
C GLN A 290 22.55 10.89 -3.46
N LEU A 291 21.23 10.88 -3.69
CA LEU A 291 20.23 11.13 -2.66
C LEU A 291 19.46 9.86 -2.38
N GLU A 292 19.45 9.44 -1.12
CA GLU A 292 18.76 8.25 -0.64
C GLU A 292 17.71 8.64 0.41
N TRP A 293 16.47 8.29 0.13
CA TRP A 293 15.33 8.46 1.02
C TRP A 293 15.00 7.10 1.65
N HIS A 294 15.33 6.96 2.93
CA HIS A 294 15.07 5.76 3.71
C HIS A 294 13.71 5.86 4.40
N VAL A 295 12.87 4.85 4.21
CA VAL A 295 11.51 4.82 4.75
C VAL A 295 11.32 3.60 5.64
N SER A 296 10.76 3.81 6.83
CA SER A 296 10.69 2.77 7.86
C SER A 296 9.61 1.71 7.64
N SER A 297 8.80 1.84 6.58
CA SER A 297 7.78 0.84 6.21
C SER A 297 7.76 0.57 4.72
N LYS A 298 7.47 -0.68 4.34
CA LYS A 298 7.39 -1.09 2.94
C LYS A 298 6.32 -0.32 2.18
N GLU A 299 5.16 -0.12 2.81
CA GLU A 299 4.03 0.61 2.24
C GLU A 299 4.36 2.10 2.06
N GLY A 300 5.08 2.70 3.01
CA GLY A 300 5.53 4.09 2.90
C GLY A 300 6.57 4.25 1.80
N THR A 301 7.49 3.29 1.68
CA THR A 301 8.48 3.23 0.59
C THR A 301 7.75 3.20 -0.75
N GLN A 302 6.79 2.28 -0.91
CA GLN A 302 5.98 2.16 -2.12
C GLN A 302 5.21 3.45 -2.43
N ALA A 303 4.57 4.06 -1.43
CA ALA A 303 3.82 5.30 -1.63
C ALA A 303 4.69 6.45 -2.14
N ILE A 304 5.88 6.63 -1.55
CA ILE A 304 6.81 7.69 -1.96
C ILE A 304 7.40 7.39 -3.34
N SER A 305 7.76 6.14 -3.64
CA SER A 305 8.20 5.74 -4.97
C SER A 305 7.15 6.06 -6.04
N LEU A 306 5.89 5.67 -5.81
CA LEU A 306 4.77 5.97 -6.71
C LEU A 306 4.57 7.47 -6.91
N LEU A 307 4.68 8.24 -5.83
CA LEU A 307 4.56 9.70 -5.88
C LEU A 307 5.65 10.30 -6.78
N PHE A 308 6.91 9.91 -6.57
CA PHE A 308 8.04 10.39 -7.36
C PHE A 308 7.92 10.02 -8.83
N ILE A 309 7.50 8.79 -9.14
CA ILE A 309 7.24 8.36 -10.53
C ILE A 309 6.15 9.22 -11.18
N SER A 310 5.06 9.49 -10.46
CA SER A 310 3.97 10.32 -10.99
C SER A 310 4.41 11.77 -11.29
N LYS A 311 5.47 12.23 -10.63
CA LYS A 311 6.09 13.55 -10.81
C LYS A 311 7.37 13.51 -11.65
N GLN A 312 7.71 12.35 -12.21
CA GLN A 312 8.91 12.13 -13.04
C GLN A 312 10.22 12.44 -12.31
N ILE A 313 10.27 12.15 -11.01
CA ILE A 313 11.46 12.32 -10.16
C ILE A 313 12.18 10.96 -10.06
N TYR A 314 13.25 10.78 -10.81
CA TYR A 314 13.99 9.51 -10.90
C TYR A 314 15.39 9.54 -10.27
N SER A 315 15.87 10.73 -9.89
CA SER A 315 17.24 10.96 -9.39
C SER A 315 17.42 10.62 -7.90
N VAL A 316 16.45 9.95 -7.28
CA VAL A 316 16.39 9.65 -5.84
C VAL A 316 16.17 8.17 -5.66
N LYS A 317 16.97 7.53 -4.79
CA LYS A 317 16.70 6.15 -4.39
C LYS A 317 15.77 6.14 -3.18
N VAL A 318 14.60 5.53 -3.33
CA VAL A 318 13.65 5.35 -2.22
C VAL A 318 13.80 3.92 -1.71
N ILE A 319 14.26 3.77 -0.47
CA ILE A 319 14.71 2.49 0.09
C ILE A 319 13.92 2.16 1.34
N PHE A 320 13.42 0.93 1.42
CA PHE A 320 12.90 0.40 2.67
C PHE A 320 14.04 0.04 3.61
N THR A 321 14.10 0.67 4.77
CA THR A 321 15.04 0.33 5.84
C THR A 321 14.28 0.11 7.13
N GLU A 322 14.27 -1.14 7.59
CA GLU A 322 13.56 -1.55 8.79
C GLU A 322 14.05 -0.76 10.02
N PHE A 323 13.11 -0.22 10.80
CA PHE A 323 13.43 0.45 12.05
C PHE A 323 13.91 -0.58 13.08
N LYS A 324 15.03 -0.27 13.76
CA LYS A 324 15.66 -1.12 14.77
C LYS A 324 14.78 -1.32 16.01
#